data_AF-A0A2N7YW28-F1
#
_entry.id   AF-A0A2N7YW28-F1
#
_cell.length_a   1.000
_cell.length_b   1.000
_cell.length_c   1.000
_cell.angle_alpha   90.00
_cell.angle_beta   90.00
_cell.angle_gamma   90.00
#
_symmetry.space_group_name_H-M   'P 1'
#
loop_
_entity.id
_entity.type
_entity.pdbx_description
1 polymer ?
#
loop_
_entity_poly.entity_id
_entity_poly.type
_entity_poly.pdbx_seq_one_letter_code
_entity_poly.pdbx_strand_id
1 'polypeptide(L)'
;SGEGGLSQNGLGVLTLTAANSHTGHTTIGAGSTIAVNAGGALGAGQVDIANGGLLLFNSSQAVTQTGALSGEGGLTQNGLGVLTLTAANSHTGHT
;
A
#
# COMPACT_ATOMS: atom_id res chain seq x y z
N SER A 1 7.28 -12.14 -10.79
CA SER A 1 5.81 -12.10 -10.61
C SER A 1 5.37 -13.41 -10.00
N GLY A 2 4.44 -13.35 -9.05
CA GLY A 2 3.87 -14.52 -8.39
C GLY A 2 2.52 -14.17 -7.78
N GLU A 3 1.65 -15.16 -7.66
CA GLU A 3 0.30 -15.02 -7.08
C GLU A 3 0.32 -14.91 -5.54
N GLY A 4 1.50 -15.04 -4.92
CA GLY A 4 1.68 -14.91 -3.49
C GLY A 4 1.30 -13.50 -3.01
N GLY A 5 0.42 -13.46 -2.00
CA GLY A 5 -0.01 -12.23 -1.35
C GLY A 5 0.94 -11.80 -0.22
N LEU A 6 0.77 -10.55 0.22
CA LEU A 6 1.46 -9.96 1.35
C LEU A 6 0.45 -9.67 2.47
N SER A 7 0.67 -10.18 3.67
CA SER A 7 -0.18 -9.87 4.83
C SER A 7 0.66 -9.32 5.97
N GLN A 8 0.42 -8.06 6.33
CA GLN A 8 1.05 -7.41 7.46
C GLN A 8 0.02 -7.25 8.58
N ASN A 9 0.11 -8.09 9.61
CA ASN A 9 -0.81 -8.10 10.76
C ASN A 9 -0.11 -7.76 12.09
N GLY A 10 1.22 -7.56 12.06
CA GLY A 10 1.96 -7.12 13.24
C GLY A 10 1.84 -5.61 13.44
N LEU A 11 1.94 -5.14 14.68
CA LEU A 11 1.90 -3.70 15.03
C LEU A 11 3.11 -2.89 14.52
N GLY A 12 3.99 -3.53 13.75
CA GLY A 12 5.19 -2.92 13.20
C GLY A 12 4.98 -2.35 11.80
N VAL A 13 5.99 -1.60 11.36
CA VAL A 13 6.07 -1.04 10.01
C VAL A 13 6.83 -2.02 9.12
N LEU A 14 6.18 -2.54 8.09
CA LEU A 14 6.85 -3.21 6.98
C LEU A 14 7.28 -2.16 5.96
N THR A 15 8.58 -2.00 5.75
CA THR A 15 9.10 -1.05 4.75
C THR A 15 9.46 -1.75 3.45
N LEU A 16 8.87 -1.31 2.35
CA LEU A 16 9.19 -1.74 1.00
C LEU A 16 10.11 -0.72 0.34
N THR A 17 11.35 -1.13 0.07
CA THR A 17 12.39 -0.27 -0.53
C THR A 17 12.58 -0.50 -2.03
N ALA A 18 11.94 -1.52 -2.58
CA ALA A 18 11.99 -1.87 -3.99
C ALA A 18 10.58 -2.09 -4.55
N ALA A 19 10.41 -1.92 -5.85
CA ALA A 19 9.14 -2.15 -6.54
C ALA A 19 8.75 -3.63 -6.49
N ASN A 20 7.56 -3.93 -5.98
CA ASN A 20 6.99 -5.27 -6.04
C ASN A 20 6.09 -5.41 -7.27
N SER A 21 6.11 -6.61 -7.87
CA SER A 21 5.31 -6.96 -9.04
C SER A 21 4.40 -8.16 -8.78
N HIS A 22 4.07 -8.43 -7.51
CA HIS A 22 3.13 -9.49 -7.17
C HIS A 22 1.70 -9.10 -7.55
N THR A 23 0.93 -10.11 -7.91
CA THR A 23 -0.49 -9.98 -8.26
C THR A 23 -1.39 -10.51 -7.15
N GLY A 24 -0.82 -11.21 -6.16
CA GLY A 24 -1.52 -11.61 -4.96
C GLY A 24 -1.96 -10.41 -4.12
N HIS A 25 -3.00 -10.63 -3.31
CA HIS A 25 -3.60 -9.59 -2.46
C HIS A 25 -2.61 -9.07 -1.42
N THR A 26 -2.69 -7.79 -1.10
CA THR A 26 -2.06 -7.19 0.07
C THR A 26 -3.10 -6.91 1.14
N THR A 27 -2.86 -7.36 2.37
CA THR A 27 -3.69 -7.03 3.53
C THR A 27 -2.87 -6.29 4.58
N ILE A 28 -3.36 -5.14 5.02
CA ILE A 28 -2.81 -4.36 6.13
C ILE A 28 -3.79 -4.46 7.29
N GLY A 29 -3.39 -5.17 8.34
CA GLY A 29 -4.20 -5.37 9.54
C GLY A 29 -4.34 -4.11 10.41
N ALA A 30 -5.23 -4.18 11.39
CA ALA A 30 -5.40 -3.10 12.37
C ALA A 30 -4.11 -2.87 13.17
N GLY A 31 -3.70 -1.60 13.31
CA GLY A 31 -2.46 -1.22 13.98
C GLY A 31 -1.18 -1.53 13.18
N SER A 32 -1.32 -2.11 11.99
CA SER A 32 -0.19 -2.40 11.10
C SER A 32 0.09 -1.25 10.15
N THR A 33 1.33 -1.17 9.67
CA THR A 33 1.71 -0.21 8.63
C THR A 33 2.53 -0.87 7.54
N ILE A 34 2.20 -0.58 6.28
CA ILE A 34 3.13 -0.77 5.17
C ILE A 34 3.62 0.59 4.69
N ALA A 35 4.94 0.78 4.69
CA ALA A 35 5.60 1.99 4.21
C ALA A 35 6.27 1.72 2.86
N VAL A 36 5.94 2.52 1.86
CA VAL A 36 6.45 2.44 0.49
C VAL A 36 7.50 3.53 0.27
N ASN A 37 8.76 3.13 0.06
CA ASN A 37 9.93 4.02 -0.06
C ASN A 37 10.68 3.83 -1.39
N ALA A 38 11.48 4.83 -1.78
CA ALA A 38 12.49 4.77 -2.85
C ALA A 38 12.03 4.26 -4.25
N GLY A 39 10.73 4.27 -4.55
CA GLY A 39 10.16 3.72 -5.78
C GLY A 39 9.46 2.37 -5.60
N GLY A 40 9.28 1.92 -4.36
CA GLY A 40 8.43 0.78 -4.04
C GLY A 40 7.03 0.95 -4.61
N ALA A 41 6.47 -0.14 -5.10
CA ALA A 41 5.06 -0.29 -5.42
C ALA A 41 4.59 -1.58 -4.73
N LEU A 42 3.31 -1.66 -4.35
CA LEU A 42 2.75 -2.91 -3.81
C LEU A 42 2.50 -3.94 -4.92
N GLY A 43 2.57 -3.56 -6.18
CA GLY A 43 2.20 -4.40 -7.32
C GLY A 43 0.73 -4.22 -7.71
N ALA A 44 0.20 -5.18 -8.47
CA ALA A 44 -1.10 -5.08 -9.12
C ALA A 44 -2.23 -5.78 -8.35
N GLY A 45 -1.92 -6.52 -7.28
CA GLY A 45 -2.93 -7.14 -6.43
C GLY A 45 -3.77 -6.10 -5.67
N GLN A 46 -5.01 -6.46 -5.35
CA GLN A 46 -5.86 -5.62 -4.49
C GLN A 46 -5.18 -5.37 -3.15
N VAL A 47 -5.30 -4.15 -2.63
CA VAL A 47 -4.75 -3.74 -1.33
C VAL A 47 -5.91 -3.42 -0.40
N ASP A 48 -6.05 -4.22 0.66
CA ASP A 48 -7.05 -4.01 1.69
C ASP A 48 -6.43 -3.42 2.95
N ILE A 49 -6.93 -2.24 3.35
CA ILE A 49 -6.45 -1.51 4.52
C ILE A 49 -7.51 -1.60 5.61
N ALA A 50 -7.34 -2.51 6.56
CA ALA A 50 -8.26 -2.68 7.67
C ALA A 50 -8.34 -1.40 8.53
N ASN A 51 -9.44 -1.22 9.24
CA ASN A 51 -9.60 -0.11 10.17
C ASN A 51 -8.45 -0.06 11.19
N GLY A 52 -7.82 1.11 11.35
CA GLY A 52 -6.63 1.31 12.17
C GLY A 52 -5.31 0.83 11.53
N GLY A 53 -5.34 0.23 10.34
CA GLY A 53 -4.16 -0.01 9.51
C GLY A 53 -3.75 1.25 8.74
N LEU A 54 -2.51 1.29 8.25
CA LEU A 54 -1.97 2.43 7.50
C LEU A 54 -1.15 1.99 6.27
N LEU A 55 -1.49 2.56 5.12
CA LEU A 55 -0.63 2.56 3.95
C LEU A 55 0.07 3.92 3.81
N LEU A 56 1.39 3.92 4.00
CA LEU A 56 2.22 5.12 3.95
C LEU A 56 3.07 5.16 2.68
N PHE A 57 2.84 6.12 1.80
CA PHE A 57 3.74 6.44 0.68
C PHE A 57 4.74 7.52 1.10
N ASN A 58 6.00 7.12 1.27
CA ASN A 58 7.09 8.00 1.70
C ASN A 58 8.24 8.04 0.68
N SER A 59 7.93 7.76 -0.59
CA SER A 59 8.87 7.84 -1.71
C SER A 59 9.10 9.28 -2.16
N SER A 60 10.35 9.65 -2.42
CA SER A 60 10.69 10.89 -3.14
C SER A 60 10.50 10.77 -4.66
N GLN A 61 10.37 9.55 -5.18
CA GLN A 61 10.12 9.27 -6.59
C GLN A 61 8.62 9.11 -6.85
N ALA A 62 8.18 9.38 -8.09
CA ALA A 62 6.81 9.08 -8.51
C ALA A 62 6.50 7.57 -8.35
N VAL A 63 5.31 7.26 -7.84
CA VAL A 63 4.84 5.90 -7.61
C VAL A 63 3.48 5.73 -8.28
N THR A 64 3.35 4.67 -9.07
CA THR A 64 2.06 4.27 -9.65
C THR A 64 1.57 3.03 -8.93
N GLN A 65 0.46 3.16 -8.21
CA GLN A 65 -0.23 2.05 -7.56
C GLN A 65 -1.36 1.57 -8.47
N THR A 66 -1.20 0.35 -8.98
CA THR A 66 -2.12 -0.25 -9.96
C THR A 66 -3.14 -1.19 -9.35
N GLY A 67 -2.86 -1.74 -8.16
CA GLY A 67 -3.84 -2.47 -7.37
C GLY A 67 -4.90 -1.55 -6.77
N ALA A 68 -6.16 -1.97 -6.82
CA ALA A 68 -7.27 -1.25 -6.21
C ALA A 68 -7.11 -1.18 -4.69
N LEU A 69 -7.27 0.01 -4.11
CA LEU A 69 -7.31 0.22 -2.67
C LEU A 69 -8.75 0.04 -2.15
N SER A 70 -8.90 -0.68 -1.06
CA SER A 70 -10.15 -0.87 -0.32
C SER A 70 -9.95 -0.71 1.20
N GLY A 71 -11.06 -0.62 1.92
CA GLY A 71 -11.08 -0.61 3.38
C GLY A 71 -11.14 0.79 4.00
N GLU A 72 -11.15 0.80 5.34
CA GLU A 72 -11.39 1.98 6.18
C GLU A 72 -10.11 2.54 6.82
N GLY A 73 -8.98 1.84 6.69
CA GLY A 73 -7.70 2.27 7.26
C GLY A 73 -7.11 3.50 6.57
N GLY A 74 -6.05 4.06 7.12
CA GLY A 74 -5.43 5.28 6.60
C GLY A 74 -4.65 5.06 5.30
N LEU A 75 -4.72 6.04 4.40
CA LEU A 75 -3.76 6.25 3.33
C LEU A 75 -3.00 7.54 3.64
N THR A 76 -1.68 7.59 3.45
CA THR A 76 -0.92 8.82 3.67
C THR A 76 0.17 8.96 2.63
N GLN A 77 0.22 10.11 1.95
CA GLN A 77 1.32 10.50 1.08
C GLN A 77 2.21 11.50 1.83
N ASN A 78 3.33 11.01 2.36
CA ASN A 78 4.32 11.80 3.10
C ASN A 78 5.58 12.09 2.26
N GLY A 79 5.77 11.38 1.15
CA GLY A 79 6.90 11.57 0.25
C GLY A 79 6.71 12.75 -0.71
N LEU A 80 7.83 13.28 -1.22
CA LEU A 80 7.83 14.33 -2.24
C LEU A 80 7.39 13.83 -3.63
N GLY A 81 7.39 12.51 -3.85
CA GLY A 81 6.95 11.90 -5.09
C GLY A 81 5.44 11.99 -5.28
N VAL A 82 5.00 11.99 -6.54
CA VAL A 82 3.58 11.92 -6.89
C VAL A 82 3.09 10.49 -6.77
N LEU A 83 2.03 10.27 -5.98
CA LEU A 83 1.27 9.02 -5.97
C LEU A 83 0.19 9.07 -7.04
N THR A 84 0.22 8.14 -7.99
CA THR A 84 -0.84 7.94 -8.99
C THR A 84 -1.58 6.65 -8.67
N LEU A 85 -2.89 6.74 -8.43
CA LEU A 85 -3.77 5.59 -8.27
C LEU A 85 -4.51 5.35 -9.59
N THR A 86 -4.33 4.20 -10.23
CA THR A 86 -4.90 3.95 -11.57
C THR A 86 -6.11 3.03 -11.57
N ALA A 87 -6.31 2.24 -10.50
CA ALA A 87 -7.46 1.36 -10.36
C ALA A 87 -8.69 2.09 -9.80
N ALA A 88 -9.86 1.47 -9.96
CA ALA A 88 -11.07 1.89 -9.28
C ALA A 88 -10.95 1.56 -7.78
N ASN A 89 -10.70 2.58 -6.96
CA ASN A 89 -10.55 2.44 -5.52
C ASN A 89 -11.92 2.55 -4.83
N SER A 90 -12.15 1.68 -3.85
CA SER A 90 -13.31 1.72 -2.94
C SER A 90 -12.92 2.07 -1.51
N HIS A 91 -11.68 2.54 -1.31
CA HIS A 91 -11.16 3.02 -0.04
C HIS A 91 -12.01 4.17 0.51
N THR A 92 -12.38 4.08 1.79
CA THR A 92 -13.24 5.05 2.50
C THR A 92 -12.55 5.66 3.72
N GLY A 93 -11.33 5.21 4.03
CA GLY A 93 -10.57 5.72 5.16
C GLY A 93 -10.02 7.13 4.94
N HIS A 94 -9.38 7.66 5.97
CA HIS A 94 -8.75 8.98 5.90
C HIS A 94 -7.55 8.97 4.95
N THR A 95 -7.38 10.06 4.20
CA THR A 95 -6.27 10.31 3.27
C THR A 95 -5.42 11.50 3.69
#